data_AF-A0A9W9HSB5-F1
#
_entry.id   AF-A0A9W9HSB5-F1
#
_cell.length_a   1.000
_cell.length_b   1.000
_cell.length_c   1.000
_cell.angle_alpha   90.00
_cell.angle_beta   90.00
_cell.angle_gamma   90.00
#
_symmetry.space_group_name_H-M   'P 1'
#
loop_
_entity.id
_entity.type
_entity.pdbx_description
1 polymer ?
#
loop_
_entity_poly.entity_id
_entity_poly.type
_entity_poly.pdbx_seq_one_letter_code
_entity_poly.pdbx_strand_id
1 'polypeptide(L)'
;MTSQGPLTAWLLSSTPQALKRATTHPFLAAAGRGTLPKTTLSQWLAQDRLYAQSYIRFIGLLLTKIRLPPYNPNTGTPHHQGPEQQAVNVLIDALVNIRTELQFFESTAADYGLDLTAIHPEEAGPGLAESGSITTSAGISTTGSGSCPGSTGAACEGKKMSVSAAETGELKNGESVLHTLCDAQGECQMPTGGEVCSPPSPQHLQDPEKQPLCEPCRPPTGRSAFAGPQENGGMVFFTASRVTHAYIDLFMSAGSAGVSVLEGMAVLWATEVCYLRAWRYAAAILKQRESEAQGGQDADGGALREKFIPNWSSVEFEGFVNGIGDVLDMMASQIKGAEEAELMRGRCLEWWRQVVWLEERFWPAME
;
A
#
# COMPACT_ATOMS: atom_id res chain seq x y z
N MET A 1 -10.85 -32.61 -7.41
CA MET A 1 -10.15 -32.29 -6.14
C MET A 1 -8.68 -32.61 -6.34
N THR A 2 -7.83 -31.59 -6.41
CA THR A 2 -6.36 -31.78 -6.48
C THR A 2 -5.90 -32.39 -5.16
N SER A 3 -5.04 -33.41 -5.20
CA SER A 3 -4.60 -34.21 -4.04
C SER A 3 -3.75 -33.47 -2.99
N GLN A 4 -3.56 -32.15 -3.13
CA GLN A 4 -2.56 -31.37 -2.39
C GLN A 4 -3.11 -30.39 -1.33
N GLY A 5 -4.39 -30.50 -0.94
CA GLY A 5 -4.98 -29.68 0.13
C GLY A 5 -5.13 -28.18 -0.21
N PRO A 6 -5.49 -27.33 0.78
CA PRO A 6 -5.62 -25.88 0.59
C PRO A 6 -4.32 -25.23 0.07
N LEU A 7 -4.45 -24.20 -0.77
CA LEU A 7 -3.32 -23.44 -1.31
C LEU A 7 -2.56 -22.74 -0.18
N THR A 8 -3.27 -22.11 0.75
CA THR A 8 -2.69 -21.42 1.91
C THR A 8 -1.79 -22.34 2.74
N ALA A 9 -2.28 -23.54 3.09
CA ALA A 9 -1.54 -24.54 3.84
C ALA A 9 -0.26 -25.00 3.11
N TRP A 10 -0.34 -25.15 1.79
CA TRP A 10 0.80 -25.51 0.96
C TRP A 10 1.84 -24.37 0.91
N LEU A 11 1.43 -23.12 0.74
CA LEU A 11 2.35 -21.97 0.76
C LEU A 11 3.10 -21.87 2.10
N LEU A 12 2.40 -21.99 3.23
CA LEU A 12 3.02 -21.98 4.57
C LEU A 12 4.07 -23.07 4.76
N SER A 13 3.82 -24.27 4.22
CA SER A 13 4.74 -25.41 4.34
C SER A 13 5.89 -25.38 3.34
N SER A 14 5.83 -24.52 2.32
CA SER A 14 6.83 -24.46 1.25
C SER A 14 8.14 -23.77 1.66
N THR A 15 8.10 -22.81 2.58
CA THR A 15 9.30 -22.06 3.03
C THR A 15 9.35 -21.82 4.55
N PRO A 16 9.27 -22.87 5.39
CA PRO A 16 9.08 -22.71 6.84
C PRO A 16 10.22 -21.96 7.53
N GLN A 17 11.47 -22.15 7.08
CA GLN A 17 12.63 -21.48 7.67
C GLN A 17 12.70 -20.00 7.30
N ALA A 18 12.40 -19.65 6.05
CA ALA A 18 12.38 -18.26 5.62
C ALA A 18 11.25 -17.51 6.32
N LEU A 19 10.06 -18.13 6.39
CA LEU A 19 8.92 -17.57 7.12
C LEU A 19 9.25 -17.34 8.60
N LYS A 20 9.89 -18.31 9.25
CA LYS A 20 10.32 -18.14 10.64
C LYS A 20 11.24 -16.93 10.81
N ARG A 21 12.25 -16.76 9.95
CA ARG A 21 13.16 -15.59 10.04
C ARG A 21 12.41 -14.28 9.81
N ALA A 22 11.50 -14.26 8.85
CA ALA A 22 10.67 -13.09 8.56
C ALA A 22 9.76 -12.68 9.73
N THR A 23 9.27 -13.64 10.52
CA THR A 23 8.26 -13.38 11.56
C THR A 23 8.80 -13.49 13.00
N THR A 24 10.10 -13.74 13.19
CA THR A 24 10.73 -13.78 14.52
C THR A 24 11.99 -12.91 14.57
N HIS A 25 11.92 -11.74 13.96
CA HIS A 25 13.03 -10.79 13.86
C HIS A 25 13.43 -10.20 15.22
N PRO A 26 14.72 -9.87 15.46
CA PRO A 26 15.18 -9.19 16.69
C PRO A 26 14.40 -7.92 17.03
N PHE A 27 13.95 -7.16 16.02
CA PHE A 27 13.08 -5.98 16.21
C PHE A 27 11.80 -6.34 16.99
N LEU A 28 11.13 -7.43 16.60
CA LEU A 28 9.91 -7.92 17.25
C LEU A 28 10.18 -8.42 18.66
N ALA A 29 11.35 -9.05 18.88
CA ALA A 29 11.77 -9.46 20.21
C ALA A 29 12.02 -8.26 21.13
N ALA A 30 12.67 -7.20 20.62
CA ALA A 30 12.87 -5.95 21.35
C ALA A 30 11.55 -5.22 21.63
N ALA A 31 10.61 -5.25 20.68
CA ALA A 31 9.27 -4.70 20.85
C ALA A 31 8.52 -5.40 22.00
N GLY A 32 8.48 -6.74 22.01
CA GLY A 32 7.86 -7.51 23.10
C GLY A 32 8.54 -7.31 24.46
N ARG A 33 9.86 -7.09 24.48
CA ARG A 33 10.62 -6.79 25.71
C ARG A 33 10.46 -5.35 26.21
N GLY A 34 9.87 -4.46 25.41
CA GLY A 34 9.80 -3.02 25.73
C GLY A 34 11.16 -2.31 25.67
N THR A 35 12.14 -2.89 24.96
CA THR A 35 13.50 -2.32 24.85
C THR A 35 13.74 -1.58 23.54
N LEU A 36 12.74 -1.50 22.66
CA LEU A 36 12.86 -0.83 21.37
C LEU A 36 12.78 0.71 21.55
N PRO A 37 13.80 1.49 21.17
CA PRO A 37 13.78 2.95 21.32
C PRO A 37 12.78 3.65 20.39
N LYS A 38 12.28 4.82 20.79
CA LYS A 38 11.40 5.67 19.96
C LYS A 38 11.98 6.01 18.59
N THR A 39 13.30 6.19 18.49
CA THR A 39 13.98 6.52 17.23
C THR A 39 13.84 5.38 16.21
N THR A 40 14.16 4.16 16.61
CA THR A 40 14.02 2.96 15.78
C THR A 40 12.55 2.68 15.45
N LEU A 41 11.66 2.86 16.42
CA LEU A 41 10.22 2.72 16.19
C LEU A 41 9.72 3.75 15.17
N SER A 42 10.17 5.00 15.26
CA SER A 42 9.80 6.08 14.33
C SER A 42 10.29 5.79 12.90
N GLN A 43 11.53 5.31 12.74
CA GLN A 43 12.09 4.93 11.44
C GLN A 43 11.29 3.83 10.77
N TRP A 44 10.94 2.78 11.52
CA TRP A 44 10.09 1.71 11.02
C TRP A 44 8.70 2.24 10.65
N LEU A 45 8.05 2.98 11.56
CA LEU A 45 6.67 3.47 11.35
C LEU A 45 6.56 4.43 10.16
N ALA A 46 7.59 5.24 9.92
CA ALA A 46 7.66 6.12 8.77
C ALA A 46 7.67 5.32 7.45
N GLN A 47 8.43 4.21 7.40
CA GLN A 47 8.48 3.32 6.24
C GLN A 47 7.21 2.48 6.09
N ASP A 48 6.65 1.99 7.19
CA ASP A 48 5.38 1.24 7.24
C ASP A 48 4.19 2.09 6.76
N ARG A 49 4.21 3.40 7.04
CA ARG A 49 3.24 4.36 6.48
C ARG A 49 3.33 4.43 4.95
N LEU A 50 4.53 4.47 4.36
CA LEU A 50 4.68 4.49 2.90
C LEU A 50 4.24 3.18 2.25
N TYR A 51 4.55 2.05 2.90
CA TYR A 51 4.03 0.74 2.53
C TYR A 51 2.49 0.73 2.53
N ALA A 52 1.84 1.15 3.62
CA ALA A 52 0.39 1.23 3.76
C ALA A 52 -0.28 2.13 2.72
N GLN A 53 0.35 3.25 2.33
CA GLN A 53 -0.14 4.10 1.25
C GLN A 53 -0.13 3.38 -0.11
N SER A 54 0.92 2.60 -0.39
CA SER A 54 1.02 1.83 -1.64
C SER A 54 0.06 0.64 -1.69
N TYR A 55 -0.24 0.05 -0.54
CA TYR A 55 -1.23 -1.01 -0.38
C TYR A 55 -2.61 -0.59 -0.91
N ILE A 56 -3.04 0.65 -0.65
CA ILE A 56 -4.31 1.19 -1.19
C ILE A 56 -4.36 1.09 -2.72
N ARG A 57 -3.27 1.46 -3.40
CA ARG A 57 -3.17 1.43 -4.86
C ARG A 57 -3.23 -0.02 -5.37
N PHE A 58 -2.51 -0.93 -4.70
CA PHE A 58 -2.52 -2.34 -5.02
C PHE A 58 -3.93 -2.96 -4.95
N ILE A 59 -4.63 -2.74 -3.83
CA ILE A 59 -6.00 -3.24 -3.68
C ILE A 59 -6.94 -2.62 -4.72
N GLY A 60 -6.79 -1.33 -5.01
CA GLY A 60 -7.51 -0.67 -6.10
C GLY A 60 -7.29 -1.36 -7.45
N LEU A 61 -6.05 -1.72 -7.79
CA LEU A 61 -5.73 -2.45 -9.01
C LEU A 61 -6.40 -3.85 -9.03
N LEU A 62 -6.42 -4.58 -7.91
CA LEU A 62 -7.14 -5.86 -7.84
C LEU A 62 -8.64 -5.70 -8.06
N LEU A 63 -9.27 -4.71 -7.43
CA LEU A 63 -10.70 -4.43 -7.58
C LEU A 63 -11.07 -4.16 -9.05
N THR A 64 -10.24 -3.43 -9.80
CA THR A 64 -10.52 -3.15 -11.23
C THR A 64 -10.57 -4.39 -12.11
N LYS A 65 -10.01 -5.52 -11.65
CA LYS A 65 -9.92 -6.77 -12.42
C LYS A 65 -11.09 -7.70 -12.15
N ILE A 66 -11.85 -7.47 -11.08
CA ILE A 66 -12.96 -8.34 -10.70
C ILE A 66 -14.24 -7.92 -11.44
N ARG A 67 -14.92 -8.91 -12.03
CA ARG A 67 -16.22 -8.73 -12.67
C ARG A 67 -17.29 -9.40 -11.84
N LEU A 68 -18.19 -8.61 -11.27
CA LEU A 68 -19.32 -9.14 -10.55
C LEU A 68 -20.37 -9.70 -11.53
N PRO A 69 -20.97 -10.87 -11.26
CA PRO A 69 -21.96 -11.43 -12.15
C PRO A 69 -23.25 -10.59 -12.23
N PRO A 70 -23.82 -10.34 -13.43
CA PRO A 70 -25.00 -9.48 -13.61
C PRO A 70 -26.33 -10.23 -13.42
N TYR A 71 -26.37 -11.32 -12.64
CA TYR A 71 -27.54 -12.19 -12.58
C TYR A 71 -28.67 -11.57 -11.75
N ASN A 72 -29.92 -11.79 -12.20
CA ASN A 72 -31.10 -11.45 -11.41
C ASN A 72 -31.12 -12.29 -10.10
N PRO A 73 -31.43 -11.68 -8.94
CA PRO A 73 -31.55 -12.42 -7.68
C PRO A 73 -32.58 -13.54 -7.82
N ASN A 74 -32.18 -14.78 -7.55
CA ASN A 74 -33.10 -15.92 -7.58
C ASN A 74 -33.53 -16.28 -6.15
N THR A 75 -34.82 -16.15 -5.85
CA THR A 75 -35.40 -16.40 -4.53
C THR A 75 -35.47 -17.88 -4.14
N GLY A 76 -35.24 -18.80 -5.10
CA GLY A 76 -35.36 -20.25 -4.89
C GLY A 76 -34.11 -20.99 -4.41
N THR A 77 -32.94 -20.34 -4.41
CA THR A 77 -31.67 -20.93 -3.96
C THR A 77 -30.95 -19.97 -3.03
N PRO A 78 -30.46 -20.39 -1.85
CA PRO A 78 -29.61 -19.54 -1.01
C PRO A 78 -28.45 -19.00 -1.86
N HIS A 79 -28.32 -17.69 -1.94
CA HIS A 79 -27.28 -17.05 -2.72
C HIS A 79 -25.93 -17.30 -2.02
N HIS A 80 -25.25 -18.39 -2.34
CA HIS A 80 -23.83 -18.49 -2.03
C HIS A 80 -23.11 -17.46 -2.90
N GLN A 81 -22.52 -16.45 -2.25
CA GLN A 81 -21.72 -15.45 -2.95
C GLN A 81 -20.58 -16.14 -3.68
N GLY A 82 -20.44 -15.88 -4.98
CA GLY A 82 -19.34 -16.41 -5.79
C GLY A 82 -17.98 -15.89 -5.31
N PRO A 83 -16.88 -16.55 -5.72
CA PRO A 83 -15.54 -16.17 -5.29
C PRO A 83 -15.18 -14.73 -5.67
N GLU A 84 -15.69 -14.21 -6.80
CA GLU A 84 -15.50 -12.81 -7.20
C GLU A 84 -16.16 -11.83 -6.23
N GLN A 85 -17.38 -12.14 -5.76
CA GLN A 85 -18.09 -11.30 -4.79
C GLN A 85 -17.39 -11.32 -3.44
N GLN A 86 -16.92 -12.49 -3.00
CA GLN A 86 -16.17 -12.63 -1.75
C GLN A 86 -14.83 -11.88 -1.82
N ALA A 87 -14.12 -11.98 -2.94
CA ALA A 87 -12.89 -11.22 -3.17
C ALA A 87 -13.15 -9.70 -3.13
N VAL A 88 -14.22 -9.19 -3.76
CA VAL A 88 -14.57 -7.76 -3.65
C VAL A 88 -14.82 -7.35 -2.20
N ASN A 89 -15.58 -8.14 -1.44
CA ASN A 89 -15.88 -7.82 -0.05
C ASN A 89 -14.59 -7.72 0.79
N VAL A 90 -13.74 -8.75 0.72
CA VAL A 90 -12.47 -8.78 1.47
C VAL A 90 -11.53 -7.65 1.06
N LEU A 91 -11.45 -7.31 -0.24
CA LEU A 91 -10.64 -6.19 -0.72
C LEU A 91 -11.18 -4.83 -0.25
N ILE A 92 -12.50 -4.67 -0.16
CA ILE A 92 -13.11 -3.45 0.42
C ILE A 92 -12.79 -3.37 1.92
N ASP A 93 -12.93 -4.47 2.65
CA ASP A 93 -12.59 -4.53 4.08
C ASP A 93 -11.10 -4.20 4.30
N ALA A 94 -10.21 -4.70 3.43
CA ALA A 94 -8.79 -4.35 3.43
C ALA A 94 -8.55 -2.84 3.26
N LEU A 95 -9.28 -2.17 2.35
CA LEU A 95 -9.21 -0.71 2.17
C LEU A 95 -9.74 0.06 3.39
N VAL A 96 -10.80 -0.44 4.03
CA VAL A 96 -11.35 0.17 5.25
C VAL A 96 -10.34 0.03 6.40
N ASN A 97 -9.72 -1.14 6.54
CA ASN A 97 -8.71 -1.42 7.55
C ASN A 97 -7.48 -0.53 7.37
N ILE A 98 -6.88 -0.51 6.17
CA ILE A 98 -5.65 0.26 5.94
C ILE A 98 -5.87 1.78 6.07
N ARG A 99 -7.07 2.29 5.73
CA ARG A 99 -7.42 3.70 5.96
C ARG A 99 -7.47 4.00 7.46
N THR A 100 -8.04 3.10 8.25
CA THR A 100 -8.12 3.23 9.71
C THR A 100 -6.73 3.12 10.33
N GLU A 101 -5.88 2.25 9.80
CA GLU A 101 -4.49 2.06 10.23
C GLU A 101 -3.63 3.31 9.99
N LEU A 102 -3.78 3.98 8.84
CA LEU A 102 -3.08 5.25 8.57
C LEU A 102 -3.48 6.35 9.58
N GLN A 103 -4.76 6.42 9.98
CA GLN A 103 -5.21 7.34 11.02
C GLN A 103 -4.69 6.94 12.41
N PHE A 104 -4.61 5.65 12.67
CA PHE A 104 -4.03 5.08 13.88
C PHE A 104 -2.53 5.42 13.99
N PHE A 105 -1.77 5.41 12.88
CA PHE A 105 -0.36 5.83 12.87
C PHE A 105 -0.21 7.30 13.26
N GLU A 106 -1.02 8.18 12.68
CA GLU A 106 -0.99 9.62 12.98
C GLU A 106 -1.32 9.91 14.44
N SER A 107 -2.38 9.28 14.95
CA SER A 107 -2.83 9.48 16.33
C SER A 107 -1.80 8.94 17.32
N THR A 108 -1.27 7.74 17.09
CA THR A 108 -0.25 7.13 17.94
C THR A 108 1.07 7.90 17.90
N ALA A 109 1.46 8.42 16.73
CA ALA A 109 2.63 9.26 16.62
C ALA A 109 2.50 10.56 17.43
N ALA A 110 1.32 11.20 17.42
CA ALA A 110 1.05 12.37 18.24
C ALA A 110 1.09 12.04 19.75
N ASP A 111 0.44 10.95 20.17
CA ASP A 111 0.33 10.56 21.58
C ASP A 111 1.70 10.19 22.20
N TYR A 112 2.56 9.49 21.45
CA TYR A 112 3.84 8.99 21.96
C TYR A 112 5.06 9.79 21.47
N GLY A 113 4.86 10.83 20.64
CA GLY A 113 5.93 11.66 20.09
C GLY A 113 6.84 10.89 19.13
N LEU A 114 6.25 10.17 18.18
CA LEU A 114 6.97 9.45 17.11
C LEU A 114 7.06 10.32 15.86
N ASP A 115 8.19 10.21 15.15
CA ASP A 115 8.42 10.97 13.92
C ASP A 115 8.09 10.11 12.68
N LEU A 116 6.98 10.44 12.01
CA LEU A 116 6.54 9.76 10.77
C LEU A 116 7.37 10.11 9.53
N THR A 117 8.45 10.86 9.69
CA THR A 117 9.43 11.21 8.65
C THR A 117 10.86 10.81 9.04
N ALA A 118 11.02 9.99 10.08
CA ALA A 118 12.33 9.55 10.53
C ALA A 118 13.06 8.71 9.47
N ILE A 119 14.34 9.02 9.25
CA ILE A 119 15.20 8.38 8.25
C ILE A 119 16.23 7.49 8.95
N HIS A 120 16.51 6.33 8.37
CA HIS A 120 17.56 5.45 8.86
C HIS A 120 18.95 6.01 8.52
N PRO A 121 19.94 6.00 9.42
CA PRO A 121 21.26 6.63 9.19
C PRO A 121 21.99 6.12 7.93
N GLU A 122 21.85 4.83 7.61
CA GLU A 122 22.45 4.25 6.40
C GLU A 122 21.86 4.79 5.10
N GLU A 123 20.62 5.26 5.12
CA GLU A 123 19.94 5.84 3.95
C GLU A 123 20.21 7.34 3.79
N ALA A 124 20.66 8.00 4.86
CA ALA A 124 21.05 9.41 4.85
C ALA A 124 22.45 9.66 4.25
N GLY A 125 23.25 8.61 4.01
CA GLY A 125 24.60 8.70 3.45
C GLY A 125 25.66 9.22 4.45
N PRO A 126 26.96 8.91 4.24
CA PRO A 126 28.01 9.33 5.15
C PRO A 126 28.24 10.86 5.05
N GLY A 127 27.81 11.60 6.08
CA GLY A 127 28.19 13.01 6.27
C GLY A 127 27.07 14.02 6.52
N LEU A 128 25.80 13.62 6.61
CA LEU A 128 24.66 14.55 6.64
C LEU A 128 23.76 14.46 7.88
N ALA A 129 24.05 13.54 8.81
CA ALA A 129 23.22 13.31 9.99
C ALA A 129 23.23 14.44 11.03
N GLU A 130 24.10 15.46 10.89
CA GLU A 130 24.26 16.53 11.90
C GLU A 130 23.72 17.91 11.50
N SER A 131 23.21 18.12 10.28
CA SER A 131 22.52 19.37 9.92
C SER A 131 21.74 19.24 8.61
N GLY A 132 20.41 19.34 8.68
CA GLY A 132 19.61 19.48 7.47
C GLY A 132 18.11 19.39 7.73
N SER A 133 17.39 20.46 7.39
CA SER A 133 15.93 20.49 7.34
C SER A 133 15.42 19.34 6.46
N ILE A 134 14.59 18.45 7.03
CA ILE A 134 13.95 17.36 6.29
C ILE A 134 12.88 17.98 5.39
N THR A 135 13.08 17.92 4.07
CA THR A 135 12.06 18.28 3.09
C THR A 135 11.37 17.02 2.61
N THR A 136 10.04 16.95 2.75
CA THR A 136 9.25 15.90 2.11
C THR A 136 9.16 16.22 0.61
N SER A 137 9.50 15.27 -0.25
CA SER A 137 9.23 15.40 -1.68
C SER A 137 7.72 15.54 -1.86
N ALA A 138 7.26 16.72 -2.29
CA ALA A 138 5.87 16.99 -2.65
C ALA A 138 5.50 16.23 -3.94
N GLY A 139 5.31 14.92 -3.82
CA GLY A 139 4.63 14.09 -4.80
C GLY A 139 3.21 13.85 -4.32
N ILE A 140 2.24 14.50 -4.99
CA ILE A 140 0.79 14.52 -4.71
C ILE A 140 0.40 15.55 -3.62
N SER A 141 0.49 16.83 -3.99
CA SER A 141 -0.27 17.88 -3.31
C SER A 141 -1.75 17.74 -3.68
N THR A 142 -2.60 17.31 -2.73
CA THR A 142 -4.07 17.38 -2.83
C THR A 142 -4.61 18.71 -2.30
N THR A 143 -3.89 19.80 -2.48
CA THR A 143 -4.50 21.14 -2.40
C THR A 143 -5.29 21.41 -3.68
N GLY A 144 -6.37 20.65 -3.87
CA GLY A 144 -7.44 20.97 -4.80
C GLY A 144 -8.29 22.07 -4.17
N SER A 145 -8.35 23.20 -4.87
CA SER A 145 -9.03 24.43 -4.47
C SER A 145 -10.43 24.18 -3.92
N GLY A 146 -10.75 24.89 -2.83
CA GLY A 146 -12.13 25.06 -2.41
C GLY A 146 -12.98 25.68 -3.52
N SER A 147 -14.11 25.05 -3.81
CA SER A 147 -15.32 25.71 -4.33
C SER A 147 -16.49 24.74 -4.24
N CYS A 148 -17.17 24.74 -3.10
CA CYS A 148 -18.56 24.31 -2.99
C CYS A 148 -19.34 25.47 -2.34
N PRO A 149 -20.07 26.30 -3.09
CA PRO A 149 -21.14 27.12 -2.53
C PRO A 149 -22.46 26.34 -2.60
N GLY A 150 -23.15 26.22 -1.48
CA GLY A 150 -24.49 25.65 -1.44
C GLY A 150 -24.95 25.24 -0.05
N SER A 151 -24.95 26.17 0.90
CA SER A 151 -25.73 26.01 2.13
C SER A 151 -27.20 26.38 1.87
N THR A 152 -28.10 25.56 2.41
CA THR A 152 -29.43 25.90 2.97
C THR A 152 -29.99 24.57 3.48
N GLY A 153 -30.38 24.35 4.72
CA GLY A 153 -30.43 25.18 5.92
C GLY A 153 -30.72 24.25 7.10
N ALA A 154 -30.27 24.64 8.29
CA ALA A 154 -30.57 23.97 9.55
C ALA A 154 -31.94 24.39 10.11
N ALA A 155 -32.63 23.44 10.76
CA ALA A 155 -33.62 23.58 11.87
C ALA A 155 -34.57 22.36 11.81
N CYS A 156 -35.05 21.69 12.85
CA CYS A 156 -34.89 21.66 14.31
C CYS A 156 -35.56 20.35 14.78
N GLU A 157 -35.21 19.85 15.97
CA GLU A 157 -35.92 18.79 16.70
C GLU A 157 -37.38 19.13 17.01
N GLY A 158 -38.27 18.11 17.04
CA GLY A 158 -39.64 18.28 17.56
C GLY A 158 -40.61 17.10 17.39
N LYS A 159 -40.50 16.10 18.27
CA LYS A 159 -41.58 15.33 18.95
C LYS A 159 -42.85 14.82 18.20
N LYS A 160 -43.03 13.49 18.27
CA LYS A 160 -44.24 12.62 18.18
C LYS A 160 -45.63 13.28 17.99
N MET A 161 -46.41 12.74 17.04
CA MET A 161 -47.75 12.17 17.30
C MET A 161 -48.19 11.21 16.18
N SER A 162 -48.81 10.11 16.59
CA SER A 162 -49.58 9.14 15.79
C SER A 162 -50.90 9.72 15.29
N VAL A 163 -51.46 9.20 14.18
CA VAL A 163 -52.79 8.54 14.08
C VAL A 163 -53.02 8.07 12.62
N SER A 164 -53.70 6.93 12.52
CA SER A 164 -54.19 6.16 11.38
C SER A 164 -55.04 6.91 10.34
N ALA A 165 -55.06 6.42 9.10
CA ALA A 165 -56.20 5.70 8.50
C ALA A 165 -55.98 5.47 6.99
N ALA A 166 -56.49 4.33 6.54
CA ALA A 166 -56.52 3.87 5.15
C ALA A 166 -57.51 4.69 4.30
N GLU A 167 -57.26 4.78 2.99
CA GLU A 167 -58.19 4.23 1.98
C GLU A 167 -57.63 4.34 0.55
N THR A 168 -58.14 3.40 -0.24
CA THR A 168 -57.95 3.03 -1.64
C THR A 168 -58.32 4.11 -2.68
N GLY A 169 -57.70 4.04 -3.87
CA GLY A 169 -58.20 4.74 -5.07
C GLY A 169 -57.31 4.57 -6.31
N GLU A 170 -57.81 3.86 -7.32
CA GLU A 170 -57.19 3.53 -8.60
C GLU A 170 -57.07 4.71 -9.60
N LEU A 171 -55.97 4.65 -10.38
CA LEU A 171 -55.80 4.95 -11.83
C LEU A 171 -56.50 6.16 -12.49
N LYS A 172 -55.70 7.07 -13.07
CA LYS A 172 -55.53 7.21 -14.55
C LYS A 172 -54.62 8.38 -14.99
N ASN A 173 -53.91 8.10 -16.10
CA ASN A 173 -53.36 8.97 -17.14
C ASN A 173 -52.26 10.00 -16.80
N GLY A 174 -51.04 9.64 -17.20
CA GLY A 174 -50.50 10.10 -18.48
C GLY A 174 -49.98 11.54 -18.52
N GLU A 175 -48.68 11.70 -18.33
CA GLU A 175 -47.87 12.72 -19.03
C GLU A 175 -46.39 12.28 -19.01
N SER A 176 -45.85 12.00 -20.20
CA SER A 176 -44.43 11.71 -20.38
C SER A 176 -43.65 13.02 -20.34
N VAL A 177 -42.93 13.28 -19.26
CA VAL A 177 -41.93 14.35 -19.25
C VAL A 177 -40.62 13.76 -19.75
N LEU A 178 -40.34 14.05 -21.02
CA LEU A 178 -39.07 13.85 -21.70
C LEU A 178 -37.93 14.39 -20.83
N HIS A 179 -37.02 13.52 -20.37
CA HIS A 179 -35.70 13.95 -19.92
C HIS A 179 -34.83 14.22 -21.15
N THR A 180 -34.88 15.45 -21.66
CA THR A 180 -33.88 16.01 -22.59
C THR A 180 -32.59 16.29 -21.83
N LEU A 181 -31.77 15.26 -21.62
CA LEU A 181 -30.35 15.37 -21.25
C LEU A 181 -29.55 14.27 -21.95
N CYS A 182 -29.56 14.31 -23.27
CA CYS A 182 -28.54 13.71 -24.13
C CYS A 182 -28.46 14.62 -25.36
N ASP A 183 -27.45 15.50 -25.37
CA ASP A 183 -26.74 15.93 -26.59
C ASP A 183 -25.67 16.95 -26.21
N ALA A 184 -24.43 16.46 -26.10
CA ALA A 184 -23.19 17.14 -26.49
C ALA A 184 -22.02 16.17 -26.24
N GLN A 185 -21.87 15.20 -27.14
CA GLN A 185 -20.60 14.49 -27.30
C GLN A 185 -19.60 15.50 -27.87
N GLY A 186 -18.61 15.89 -27.06
CA GLY A 186 -17.45 16.65 -27.52
C GLY A 186 -16.51 15.74 -28.30
N GLU A 187 -16.74 15.63 -29.60
CA GLU A 187 -15.76 15.09 -30.54
C GLU A 187 -14.55 16.02 -30.59
N CYS A 188 -13.39 15.56 -30.08
CA CYS A 188 -12.12 16.22 -30.36
C CYS A 188 -11.70 15.90 -31.80
N GLN A 189 -12.14 16.75 -32.73
CA GLN A 189 -11.69 16.77 -34.10
C GLN A 189 -10.28 17.38 -34.16
N MET A 190 -9.30 16.56 -34.51
CA MET A 190 -7.92 16.98 -34.78
C MET A 190 -7.89 17.82 -36.07
N PRO A 191 -7.23 18.99 -36.11
CA PRO A 191 -7.02 19.71 -37.34
C PRO A 191 -6.02 18.96 -38.25
N THR A 192 -6.45 18.73 -39.48
CA THR A 192 -5.65 18.18 -40.59
C THR A 192 -4.76 19.26 -41.20
N GLY A 193 -3.45 18.98 -41.29
CA GLY A 193 -2.51 19.70 -42.17
C GLY A 193 -1.26 20.22 -41.47
N GLY A 194 -0.10 19.65 -41.82
CA GLY A 194 1.21 20.20 -41.45
C GLY A 194 2.34 19.18 -41.38
N GLU A 195 2.86 18.80 -42.56
CA GLU A 195 4.23 18.33 -42.86
C GLU A 195 4.90 17.21 -42.03
N VAL A 196 5.17 16.11 -42.74
CA VAL A 196 5.99 14.97 -42.32
C VAL A 196 7.47 15.36 -42.35
N CYS A 197 8.14 15.38 -41.20
CA CYS A 197 9.60 15.38 -41.13
C CYS A 197 10.11 13.94 -41.00
N SER A 198 10.62 13.38 -42.10
CA SER A 198 11.40 12.13 -42.09
C SER A 198 12.87 12.41 -41.71
N PRO A 199 13.53 11.55 -40.92
CA PRO A 199 14.95 11.70 -40.61
C PRO A 199 15.82 11.13 -41.74
N PRO A 200 16.95 11.76 -42.12
CA PRO A 200 17.89 11.14 -43.05
C PRO A 200 18.90 10.25 -42.33
N SER A 201 19.12 9.05 -42.88
CA SER A 201 20.21 8.12 -42.53
C SER A 201 21.57 8.59 -43.11
N PRO A 202 22.70 8.08 -42.58
CA PRO A 202 24.01 8.73 -42.73
C PRO A 202 24.78 8.27 -43.98
N GLN A 203 25.49 9.19 -44.63
CA GLN A 203 26.51 8.86 -45.64
C GLN A 203 27.84 9.57 -45.38
N HIS A 204 28.89 8.89 -45.83
CA HIS A 204 30.29 8.86 -45.42
C HIS A 204 31.18 9.91 -46.12
N LEU A 205 32.15 10.45 -45.35
CA LEU A 205 33.55 10.87 -45.63
C LEU A 205 34.00 11.78 -46.81
N GLN A 206 34.89 12.73 -46.40
CA GLN A 206 36.09 13.33 -47.07
C GLN A 206 35.86 14.44 -48.12
N ASP A 207 36.58 15.60 -48.18
CA ASP A 207 37.71 16.24 -47.44
C ASP A 207 37.83 17.72 -48.00
N PRO A 208 38.90 18.54 -47.81
CA PRO A 208 39.09 19.60 -46.80
C PRO A 208 39.22 21.06 -47.38
N GLU A 209 39.67 22.00 -46.53
CA GLU A 209 40.14 23.40 -46.80
C GLU A 209 39.14 24.58 -46.75
N LYS A 210 39.11 25.26 -45.59
CA LYS A 210 39.50 26.69 -45.36
C LYS A 210 38.72 27.31 -44.19
N GLN A 211 39.45 27.78 -43.17
CA GLN A 211 39.29 29.08 -42.43
C GLN A 211 39.74 28.98 -40.94
N PRO A 212 40.16 30.11 -40.33
CA PRO A 212 41.50 30.26 -39.74
C PRO A 212 41.60 30.08 -38.22
N LEU A 213 42.85 29.90 -37.78
CA LEU A 213 43.32 29.75 -36.41
C LEU A 213 43.09 31.01 -35.55
N CYS A 214 42.38 30.85 -34.42
CA CYS A 214 42.45 31.75 -33.28
C CYS A 214 43.10 30.99 -32.10
N GLU A 215 44.07 31.62 -31.44
CA GLU A 215 44.85 31.11 -30.30
C GLU A 215 44.00 30.67 -29.09
N PRO A 216 44.46 29.70 -28.29
CA PRO A 216 43.75 29.29 -27.08
C PRO A 216 43.93 30.31 -25.94
N CYS A 217 42.82 30.82 -25.41
CA CYS A 217 42.79 31.65 -24.22
C CYS A 217 43.34 30.88 -23.00
N ARG A 218 44.51 31.28 -22.50
CA ARG A 218 45.08 30.87 -21.21
C ARG A 218 44.24 31.43 -20.04
N PRO A 219 44.04 30.70 -18.93
CA PRO A 219 43.30 31.22 -17.78
C PRO A 219 44.17 32.23 -17.00
N PRO A 220 43.60 33.31 -16.46
CA PRO A 220 44.36 34.24 -15.64
C PRO A 220 44.66 33.62 -14.27
N THR A 221 45.94 33.44 -13.99
CA THR A 221 46.49 33.17 -12.66
C THR A 221 46.25 34.35 -11.73
N GLY A 222 45.73 34.08 -10.53
CA GLY A 222 45.89 34.96 -9.37
C GLY A 222 44.75 35.95 -9.12
N ARG A 223 43.63 35.46 -8.57
CA ARG A 223 42.85 36.21 -7.57
C ARG A 223 42.42 35.23 -6.48
N SER A 224 42.79 35.58 -5.24
CA SER A 224 42.36 34.95 -4.00
C SER A 224 40.84 34.73 -4.03
N ALA A 225 40.42 33.47 -4.21
CA ALA A 225 39.04 33.10 -3.97
C ALA A 225 38.81 33.23 -2.46
N PHE A 226 37.97 34.18 -2.09
CA PHE A 226 37.31 34.17 -0.80
C PHE A 226 36.76 32.77 -0.57
N ALA A 227 37.16 32.15 0.54
CA ALA A 227 36.45 31.00 1.07
C ALA A 227 35.02 31.46 1.39
N GLY A 228 34.11 31.26 0.43
CA GLY A 228 32.69 31.22 0.74
C GLY A 228 32.46 30.08 1.75
N PRO A 229 31.47 30.20 2.64
CA PRO A 229 31.13 29.11 3.54
C PRO A 229 30.91 27.85 2.71
N GLN A 230 31.59 26.77 3.08
CA GLN A 230 31.32 25.45 2.56
C GLN A 230 29.89 25.11 3.00
N GLU A 231 28.89 25.34 2.13
CA GLU A 231 27.56 24.76 2.28
C GLU A 231 27.68 23.26 2.01
N ASN A 232 28.26 22.55 2.98
CA ASN A 232 28.29 21.09 3.04
C ASN A 232 26.98 20.59 3.66
N GLY A 233 25.85 21.18 3.27
CA GLY A 233 24.51 20.83 3.73
C GLY A 233 23.77 20.11 2.62
N GLY A 234 24.09 18.84 2.39
CA GLY A 234 23.27 18.00 1.53
C GLY A 234 21.86 17.90 2.11
N MET A 235 20.86 18.26 1.31
CA MET A 235 19.45 18.17 1.69
C MET A 235 19.05 16.70 1.81
N VAL A 236 18.61 16.29 3.00
CA VAL A 236 18.13 14.94 3.25
C VAL A 236 16.62 14.89 2.98
N PHE A 237 16.22 14.09 1.99
CA PHE A 237 14.81 13.89 1.64
C PHE A 237 14.28 12.61 2.30
N PHE A 238 13.15 12.73 2.98
CA PHE A 238 12.40 11.55 3.40
C PHE A 238 11.81 10.84 2.17
N THR A 239 12.18 9.58 1.98
CA THR A 239 11.74 8.74 0.85
C THR A 239 11.62 7.27 1.29
N ALA A 240 11.03 6.45 0.43
CA ALA A 240 10.96 5.01 0.65
C ALA A 240 12.36 4.41 0.71
N SER A 241 12.60 3.59 1.73
CA SER A 241 13.80 2.77 1.85
C SER A 241 13.93 1.84 0.64
N ARG A 242 15.11 1.26 0.42
CA ARG A 242 15.27 0.28 -0.68
C ARG A 242 14.30 -0.89 -0.57
N VAL A 243 14.05 -1.35 0.65
CA VAL A 243 13.14 -2.48 0.90
C VAL A 243 11.69 -2.04 0.74
N THR A 244 11.32 -0.87 1.27
CA THR A 244 9.99 -0.28 1.10
C THR A 244 9.68 -0.07 -0.38
N HIS A 245 10.63 0.46 -1.15
CA HIS A 245 10.47 0.65 -2.59
C HIS A 245 10.28 -0.69 -3.33
N ALA A 246 11.07 -1.71 -2.99
CA ALA A 246 10.88 -3.06 -3.55
C ALA A 246 9.50 -3.65 -3.20
N TYR A 247 8.95 -3.32 -2.02
CA TYR A 247 7.60 -3.71 -1.63
C TYR A 247 6.51 -2.96 -2.43
N ILE A 248 6.71 -1.67 -2.67
CA ILE A 248 5.84 -0.86 -3.53
C ILE A 248 5.82 -1.45 -4.95
N ASP A 249 6.99 -1.81 -5.48
CA ASP A 249 7.12 -2.44 -6.81
C ASP A 249 6.45 -3.81 -6.87
N LEU A 250 6.59 -4.63 -5.81
CA LEU A 250 5.87 -5.90 -5.68
C LEU A 250 4.36 -5.69 -5.83
N PHE A 251 3.82 -4.73 -5.09
CA PHE A 251 2.41 -4.38 -5.11
C PHE A 251 1.93 -3.88 -6.47
N MET A 252 2.70 -3.02 -7.13
CA MET A 252 2.35 -2.56 -8.48
C MET A 252 2.41 -3.71 -9.49
N SER A 253 3.40 -4.60 -9.35
CA SER A 253 3.55 -5.77 -10.22
C SER A 253 2.40 -6.77 -10.03
N ALA A 254 2.05 -7.11 -8.80
CA ALA A 254 0.97 -8.04 -8.48
C ALA A 254 -0.42 -7.50 -8.87
N GLY A 255 -0.60 -6.17 -8.80
CA GLY A 255 -1.79 -5.49 -9.27
C GLY A 255 -1.90 -5.37 -10.79
N SER A 256 -0.80 -5.54 -11.54
CA SER A 256 -0.75 -5.27 -12.98
C SER A 256 -1.73 -6.11 -13.80
N ALA A 257 -2.04 -5.63 -15.01
CA ALA A 257 -3.01 -6.26 -15.92
C ALA A 257 -2.63 -7.68 -16.35
N GLY A 258 -1.33 -8.03 -16.33
CA GLY A 258 -0.83 -9.35 -16.72
C GLY A 258 -0.89 -10.41 -15.62
N VAL A 259 -1.16 -10.01 -14.37
CA VAL A 259 -1.24 -10.91 -13.21
C VAL A 259 -2.69 -11.26 -12.94
N SER A 260 -3.02 -12.47 -12.49
CA SER A 260 -4.41 -12.82 -12.17
C SER A 260 -4.86 -12.21 -10.83
N VAL A 261 -6.18 -12.12 -10.59
CA VAL A 261 -6.71 -11.71 -9.26
C VAL A 261 -6.27 -12.70 -8.19
N LEU A 262 -6.22 -13.99 -8.51
CA LEU A 262 -5.81 -15.04 -7.59
C LEU A 262 -4.36 -14.87 -7.10
N GLU A 263 -3.44 -14.54 -8.00
CA GLU A 263 -2.05 -14.20 -7.64
C GLU A 263 -1.98 -12.95 -6.75
N GLY A 264 -2.75 -11.91 -7.07
CA GLY A 264 -2.88 -10.72 -6.21
C GLY A 264 -3.42 -11.04 -4.83
N MET A 265 -4.45 -11.87 -4.73
CA MET A 265 -4.99 -12.35 -3.45
C MET A 265 -3.95 -13.17 -2.67
N ALA A 266 -3.07 -13.92 -3.36
CA ALA A 266 -1.96 -14.63 -2.71
C ALA A 266 -0.94 -13.65 -2.10
N VAL A 267 -0.61 -12.55 -2.80
CA VAL A 267 0.26 -11.48 -2.25
C VAL A 267 -0.39 -10.84 -1.04
N LEU A 268 -1.66 -10.43 -1.14
CA LEU A 268 -2.42 -9.84 -0.04
C LEU A 268 -2.43 -10.77 1.19
N TRP A 269 -2.83 -12.02 1.01
CA TRP A 269 -2.85 -12.97 2.12
C TRP A 269 -1.45 -13.20 2.72
N ALA A 270 -0.43 -13.30 1.87
CA ALA A 270 0.95 -13.55 2.30
C ALA A 270 1.48 -12.41 3.17
N THR A 271 1.23 -11.15 2.81
CA THR A 271 1.66 -10.00 3.61
C THR A 271 0.97 -9.99 4.98
N GLU A 272 -0.35 -10.20 4.99
CA GLU A 272 -1.17 -10.14 6.21
C GLU A 272 -0.84 -11.29 7.17
N VAL A 273 -0.62 -12.52 6.66
CA VAL A 273 -0.27 -13.66 7.50
C VAL A 273 1.15 -13.56 8.06
N CYS A 274 2.10 -12.95 7.32
CA CYS A 274 3.42 -12.67 7.85
C CYS A 274 3.34 -11.65 8.99
N TYR A 275 2.57 -10.58 8.80
CA TYR A 275 2.40 -9.53 9.80
C TYR A 275 1.71 -10.04 11.07
N LEU A 276 0.62 -10.81 10.94
CA LEU A 276 -0.06 -11.45 12.06
C LEU A 276 0.90 -12.35 12.87
N ARG A 277 1.72 -13.16 12.18
CA ARG A 277 2.70 -14.04 12.84
C ARG A 277 3.79 -13.26 13.55
N ALA A 278 4.28 -12.18 12.93
CA ALA A 278 5.29 -11.30 13.50
C ALA A 278 4.80 -10.66 14.81
N TRP A 279 3.61 -10.06 14.79
CA TRP A 279 3.06 -9.40 15.97
C TRP A 279 2.61 -10.39 17.05
N ARG A 280 2.19 -11.60 16.69
CA ARG A 280 1.96 -12.69 17.67
C ARG A 280 3.24 -13.16 18.35
N TYR A 281 4.36 -13.17 17.65
CA TYR A 281 5.66 -13.45 18.26
C TYR A 281 6.04 -12.37 19.27
N ALA A 282 5.88 -11.08 18.93
CA ALA A 282 6.08 -9.99 19.87
C ALA A 282 5.13 -10.07 21.09
N ALA A 283 3.84 -10.36 20.87
CA ALA A 283 2.84 -10.53 21.92
C ALA A 283 3.18 -11.68 22.88
N ALA A 284 3.71 -12.80 22.38
CA ALA A 284 4.13 -13.92 23.22
C ALA A 284 5.27 -13.53 24.16
N ILE A 285 6.23 -12.73 23.69
CA ILE A 285 7.34 -12.21 24.49
C ILE A 285 6.84 -11.18 25.52
N LEU A 286 5.93 -10.30 25.13
CA LEU A 286 5.31 -9.34 26.04
C LEU A 286 4.63 -10.05 27.21
N LYS A 287 3.83 -11.08 26.92
CA LYS A 287 3.18 -11.90 27.94
C LYS A 287 4.18 -12.59 28.88
N GLN A 288 5.29 -13.07 28.35
CA GLN A 288 6.36 -13.66 29.16
C GLN A 288 6.97 -12.61 30.10
N ARG A 289 7.30 -11.42 29.60
CA ARG A 289 7.84 -10.31 30.41
C ARG A 289 6.89 -9.91 31.54
N GLU A 290 5.59 -9.79 31.25
CA GLU A 290 4.57 -9.46 32.24
C GLU A 290 4.50 -10.52 33.36
N SER A 291 4.64 -11.80 33.01
CA SER A 291 4.67 -12.90 33.98
C SER A 291 5.92 -12.91 34.87
N GLU A 292 7.05 -12.39 34.37
CA GLU A 292 8.32 -12.33 35.09
C GLU A 292 8.43 -11.10 36.02
N ALA A 293 7.37 -10.30 36.15
CA ALA A 293 7.30 -9.09 36.98
C ALA A 293 8.45 -8.09 36.73
N GLN A 294 9.07 -8.12 35.55
CA GLN A 294 10.09 -7.17 35.09
C GLN A 294 9.39 -5.87 34.68
N GLY A 295 8.92 -5.14 35.69
CA GLY A 295 8.33 -3.81 35.57
C GLY A 295 9.42 -2.77 35.29
N GLY A 296 9.66 -2.53 34.02
CA GLY A 296 10.48 -1.42 33.52
C GLY A 296 9.62 -0.50 32.65
N GLN A 297 9.98 0.78 32.59
CA GLN A 297 9.38 1.70 31.64
C GLN A 297 9.83 1.33 30.22
N ASP A 298 8.89 1.27 29.28
CA ASP A 298 9.23 0.90 27.90
C ASP A 298 10.05 2.02 27.24
N ALA A 299 11.06 1.63 26.46
CA ALA A 299 11.96 2.55 25.77
C ALA A 299 11.25 3.41 24.71
N ASP A 300 10.08 2.98 24.25
CA ASP A 300 9.20 3.71 23.33
C ASP A 300 8.10 4.52 24.05
N GLY A 301 8.08 4.51 25.39
CA GLY A 301 7.03 5.15 26.19
C GLY A 301 5.72 4.36 26.26
N GLY A 302 5.67 3.11 25.80
CA GLY A 302 4.52 2.22 25.88
C GLY A 302 3.76 2.01 24.57
N ALA A 303 4.17 2.68 23.49
CA ALA A 303 3.46 2.66 22.20
C ALA A 303 3.25 1.23 21.67
N LEU A 304 4.29 0.40 21.68
CA LEU A 304 4.22 -0.98 21.21
C LEU A 304 3.31 -1.83 22.09
N ARG A 305 3.48 -1.77 23.41
CA ARG A 305 2.69 -2.56 24.37
C ARG A 305 1.21 -2.19 24.30
N GLU A 306 0.91 -0.90 24.26
CA GLU A 306 -0.45 -0.39 24.45
C GLU A 306 -1.24 -0.24 23.14
N LYS A 307 -0.54 -0.07 22.00
CA LYS A 307 -1.16 0.24 20.72
C LYS A 307 -0.85 -0.82 19.65
N PHE A 308 0.41 -0.96 19.26
CA PHE A 308 0.77 -1.73 18.05
C PHE A 308 0.64 -3.25 18.23
N ILE A 309 1.24 -3.82 19.28
CA ILE A 309 1.19 -5.27 19.54
C ILE A 309 -0.26 -5.77 19.65
N PRO A 310 -1.14 -5.17 20.49
CA PRO A 310 -2.52 -5.65 20.59
C PRO A 310 -3.32 -5.45 19.30
N ASN A 311 -3.04 -4.42 18.49
CA ASN A 311 -3.75 -4.18 17.23
C ASN A 311 -3.59 -5.35 16.24
N TRP A 312 -2.34 -5.73 15.92
CA TRP A 312 -2.05 -6.75 14.90
C TRP A 312 -1.83 -8.17 15.45
N SER A 313 -1.97 -8.39 16.75
CA SER A 313 -2.10 -9.74 17.33
C SER A 313 -3.53 -10.09 17.76
N SER A 314 -4.48 -9.18 17.53
CA SER A 314 -5.88 -9.31 17.89
C SER A 314 -6.59 -10.48 17.20
N VAL A 315 -7.72 -10.90 17.76
CA VAL A 315 -8.59 -11.93 17.17
C VAL A 315 -9.34 -11.39 15.96
N GLU A 316 -9.63 -10.09 15.94
CA GLU A 316 -10.26 -9.39 14.83
C GLU A 316 -9.33 -9.39 13.62
N PHE A 317 -8.05 -9.06 13.81
CA PHE A 317 -7.06 -9.08 12.73
C PHE A 317 -6.82 -10.51 12.23
N GLU A 318 -6.73 -11.51 13.12
CA GLU A 318 -6.68 -12.92 12.70
C GLU A 318 -7.90 -13.32 11.87
N GLY A 319 -9.11 -12.91 12.28
CA GLY A 319 -10.33 -13.17 11.55
C GLY A 319 -10.29 -12.61 10.12
N PHE A 320 -9.76 -11.39 9.96
CA PHE A 320 -9.53 -10.77 8.66
C PHE A 320 -8.51 -11.57 7.81
N VAL A 321 -7.35 -11.92 8.38
CA VAL A 321 -6.32 -12.71 7.67
C VAL A 321 -6.87 -14.07 7.22
N ASN A 322 -7.61 -14.75 8.09
CA ASN A 322 -8.26 -16.02 7.76
C ASN A 322 -9.30 -15.85 6.65
N GLY A 323 -10.08 -14.77 6.68
CA GLY A 323 -11.05 -14.45 5.62
C GLY A 323 -10.39 -14.27 4.25
N ILE A 324 -9.22 -13.62 4.16
CA ILE A 324 -8.46 -13.55 2.92
C ILE A 324 -8.02 -14.96 2.47
N GLY A 325 -7.53 -15.77 3.40
CA GLY A 325 -7.10 -17.15 3.15
C GLY A 325 -8.22 -18.04 2.61
N ASP A 326 -9.41 -17.95 3.19
CA ASP A 326 -10.60 -18.70 2.75
C ASP A 326 -10.99 -18.32 1.31
N VAL A 327 -10.95 -17.03 0.97
CA VAL A 327 -11.22 -16.57 -0.41
C VAL A 327 -10.14 -17.06 -1.37
N LEU A 328 -8.87 -17.00 -0.97
CA LEU A 328 -7.74 -17.49 -1.76
C LEU A 328 -7.89 -18.98 -2.09
N ASP A 329 -8.18 -19.80 -1.08
CA ASP A 329 -8.41 -21.24 -1.24
C ASP A 329 -9.66 -21.55 -2.06
N MET A 330 -10.73 -20.79 -1.86
CA MET A 330 -11.96 -20.90 -2.65
C MET A 330 -11.68 -20.61 -4.13
N MET A 331 -11.00 -19.51 -4.45
CA MET A 331 -10.63 -19.16 -5.83
C MET A 331 -9.72 -20.22 -6.45
N ALA A 332 -8.71 -20.70 -5.72
CA ALA A 332 -7.83 -21.77 -6.19
C ALA A 332 -8.59 -23.08 -6.49
N SER A 333 -9.63 -23.39 -5.69
CA SER A 333 -10.46 -24.59 -5.89
C SER A 333 -11.30 -24.57 -7.18
N GLN A 334 -11.54 -23.39 -7.75
CA GLN A 334 -12.34 -23.23 -8.98
C GLN A 334 -11.54 -23.49 -10.27
N ILE A 335 -10.22 -23.62 -10.19
CA ILE A 335 -9.39 -23.89 -11.36
C ILE A 335 -9.69 -25.28 -11.90
N LYS A 336 -10.06 -25.34 -13.17
CA LYS A 336 -10.32 -26.60 -13.89
C LYS A 336 -9.05 -27.04 -14.60
N GLY A 337 -8.77 -28.34 -14.51
CA GLY A 337 -7.57 -28.93 -15.09
C GLY A 337 -6.43 -29.03 -14.06
N ALA A 338 -5.76 -30.18 -14.04
CA ALA A 338 -4.70 -30.44 -13.07
C ALA A 338 -3.43 -29.65 -13.40
N GLU A 339 -3.11 -29.50 -14.68
CA GLU A 339 -1.94 -28.77 -15.16
C GLU A 339 -2.07 -27.26 -14.89
N GLU A 340 -3.24 -26.68 -15.20
CA GLU A 340 -3.51 -25.27 -14.93
C GLU A 340 -3.51 -24.95 -13.44
N ALA A 341 -4.06 -25.85 -12.62
CA ALA A 341 -4.04 -25.70 -11.17
C ALA A 341 -2.61 -25.74 -10.61
N GLU A 342 -1.76 -26.66 -11.09
CA GLU A 342 -0.37 -26.76 -10.67
C GLU A 342 0.45 -25.54 -11.14
N LEU A 343 0.25 -25.08 -12.37
CA LEU A 343 0.89 -23.88 -12.89
C LEU A 343 0.51 -22.63 -12.06
N MET A 344 -0.76 -22.52 -11.69
CA MET A 344 -1.20 -21.42 -10.81
C MET A 344 -0.60 -21.51 -9.41
N ARG A 345 -0.53 -22.72 -8.82
CA ARG A 345 0.16 -22.94 -7.55
C ARG A 345 1.61 -22.48 -7.62
N GLY A 346 2.33 -22.86 -8.68
CA GLY A 346 3.70 -22.42 -8.93
C GLY A 346 3.83 -20.90 -8.97
N ARG A 347 2.92 -20.20 -9.67
CA ARG A 347 2.91 -18.73 -9.70
C ARG A 347 2.66 -18.11 -8.32
N CYS A 348 1.66 -18.59 -7.58
CA CYS A 348 1.40 -18.12 -6.22
C CYS A 348 2.58 -18.39 -5.27
N LEU A 349 3.33 -19.48 -5.47
CA LEU A 349 4.53 -19.79 -4.70
C LEU A 349 5.67 -18.80 -4.93
N GLU A 350 5.87 -18.34 -6.16
CA GLU A 350 6.88 -17.32 -6.45
C GLU A 350 6.53 -16.00 -5.76
N TRP A 351 5.26 -15.59 -5.81
CA TRP A 351 4.77 -14.42 -5.06
C TRP A 351 5.00 -14.57 -3.56
N TRP A 352 4.62 -15.72 -2.99
CA TRP A 352 4.83 -16.04 -1.58
C TRP A 352 6.30 -15.95 -1.18
N ARG A 353 7.21 -16.54 -1.98
CA ARG A 353 8.66 -16.49 -1.73
C ARG A 353 9.17 -15.06 -1.71
N GLN A 354 8.71 -14.24 -2.65
CA GLN A 354 9.10 -12.84 -2.73
C GLN A 354 8.61 -12.02 -1.54
N VAL A 355 7.34 -12.22 -1.11
CA VAL A 355 6.79 -11.59 0.09
C VAL A 355 7.61 -11.96 1.31
N VAL A 356 7.82 -13.26 1.57
CA VAL A 356 8.60 -13.72 2.74
C VAL A 356 10.03 -13.17 2.73
N TRP A 357 10.65 -13.05 1.55
CA TRP A 357 11.98 -12.47 1.41
C TRP A 357 12.02 -10.98 1.75
N LEU A 358 10.99 -10.21 1.36
CA LEU A 358 10.85 -8.79 1.67
C LEU A 358 10.54 -8.58 3.16
N GLU A 359 9.61 -9.36 3.73
CA GLU A 359 9.25 -9.31 5.16
C GLU A 359 10.48 -9.50 6.07
N GLU A 360 11.37 -10.43 5.74
CA GLU A 360 12.62 -10.64 6.48
C GLU A 360 13.52 -9.38 6.51
N ARG A 361 13.45 -8.54 5.48
CA ARG A 361 14.31 -7.35 5.31
C ARG A 361 13.63 -6.05 5.69
N PHE A 362 12.31 -6.09 5.90
CA PHE A 362 11.52 -4.90 6.17
C PHE A 362 11.76 -4.37 7.58
N TRP A 363 12.01 -5.27 8.53
CA TRP A 363 12.34 -4.90 9.90
C TRP A 363 13.70 -4.18 9.99
N PRO A 364 13.81 -3.08 10.75
CA PRO A 364 15.10 -2.44 10.97
C PRO A 364 16.15 -3.39 11.55
N ALA A 365 17.39 -3.22 11.11
CA ALA A 365 18.51 -3.91 11.72
C ALA A 365 18.62 -3.52 13.20
N MET A 366 18.88 -4.51 14.05
CA MET A 366 19.07 -4.32 15.49
C MET A 366 20.53 -4.63 15.82
N GLU A 367 21.19 -3.73 16.54
CA GLU A 367 22.57 -3.90 17.04
C GLU A 367 22.67 -4.84 18.26
#